data_AF-A0A7J0H7M9-F1
#
_entry.id   AF-A0A7J0H7M9-F1
#
_cell.length_a   1.000
_cell.length_b   1.000
_cell.length_c   1.000
_cell.angle_alpha   90.00
_cell.angle_beta   90.00
_cell.angle_gamma   90.00
#
_symmetry.space_group_name_H-M   'P 1'
#
loop_
_entity.id
_entity.type
_entity.pdbx_description
1 polymer ?
#
loop_
_entity_poly.entity_id
_entity_poly.type
_entity_poly.pdbx_seq_one_letter_code
_entity_poly.pdbx_strand_id
1 'polypeptide(L)'
;MGRNEEARLKRLDREQENSFINNKTLDQCFNPIKARDNLDRDTVIEALNYRSEEAPLKRLDREQEQEALISAWRLESDMIHDSSFTSSKALKFGTIAFRQSLNLQSSFKLALRQIDMENNHKSDSRGALIVLEGLDRSGKTSQSSRLLSYLEGLNHSVESWRFPDRNTGVGQMISSYLANESQLDDHTIHLLFSANRWEKRSLMETKLRSGTTLIVDRYSFSGVAFSSAKGLDIEWCKAPEIGLLAPDLVLYLDIPPEKAAERGGYGGERYEQLEFQRKVAHSYQILRDASWKTVDAGLPLDDVEKQLREMVLDCVTTCQKGKVLSKLWST
;
A
#
# COMPACT_ATOMS: atom_id res chain seq x y z
N MET A 1 -31.17 -50.28 -38.55
CA MET A 1 -30.23 -49.17 -38.33
C MET A 1 -30.68 -48.14 -37.28
N GLY A 2 -31.84 -48.25 -36.63
CA GLY A 2 -32.35 -47.18 -35.73
C GLY A 2 -31.99 -47.24 -34.23
N ARG A 3 -31.42 -48.34 -33.69
CA ARG A 3 -31.19 -48.46 -32.23
C ARG A 3 -29.88 -47.82 -31.73
N ASN A 4 -28.89 -47.60 -32.60
CA ASN A 4 -27.62 -46.98 -32.21
C ASN A 4 -27.64 -45.45 -32.29
N GLU A 5 -28.58 -44.87 -33.03
CA GLU A 5 -28.70 -43.41 -33.18
C GLU A 5 -29.47 -42.78 -32.02
N GLU A 6 -30.50 -43.47 -31.53
CA GLU A 6 -31.27 -43.05 -30.36
C GLU A 6 -30.44 -43.08 -29.05
N ALA A 7 -29.51 -44.02 -28.92
CA ALA A 7 -28.57 -44.08 -27.80
C ALA A 7 -27.50 -42.98 -27.86
N ARG A 8 -27.13 -42.54 -29.07
CA ARG A 8 -26.17 -41.45 -29.29
C ARG A 8 -26.81 -40.07 -29.01
N LEU A 9 -28.06 -39.88 -29.41
CA LEU A 9 -28.82 -38.66 -29.12
C LEU A 9 -29.10 -38.50 -27.61
N LYS A 10 -29.49 -39.58 -26.91
CA LYS A 10 -29.66 -39.56 -25.44
C LYS A 10 -28.36 -39.28 -24.67
N ARG A 11 -27.19 -39.54 -25.27
CA ARG A 11 -25.88 -39.23 -24.68
C ARG A 11 -25.50 -37.76 -24.87
N LEU A 12 -25.77 -37.22 -26.05
CA LEU A 12 -25.54 -35.81 -26.37
C LEU A 12 -26.47 -34.87 -25.58
N ASP A 13 -27.74 -35.26 -25.40
CA ASP A 13 -28.68 -34.48 -24.57
C ASP A 13 -28.24 -34.45 -23.10
N ARG A 14 -27.75 -35.57 -22.55
CA ARG A 14 -27.20 -35.61 -21.17
C ARG A 14 -25.91 -34.82 -21.02
N GLU A 15 -25.05 -34.78 -22.05
CA GLU A 15 -23.82 -33.97 -22.04
C GLU A 15 -24.14 -32.46 -22.14
N GLN A 16 -25.16 -32.08 -22.92
CA GLN A 16 -25.65 -30.69 -22.95
C GLN A 16 -26.34 -30.29 -21.64
N GLU A 17 -27.15 -31.16 -21.03
CA GLU A 17 -27.75 -30.91 -19.72
C GLU A 17 -26.68 -30.74 -18.62
N ASN A 18 -25.67 -31.61 -18.59
CA ASN A 18 -24.58 -31.51 -17.62
C ASN A 18 -23.70 -30.27 -17.84
N SER A 19 -23.49 -29.85 -19.09
CA SER A 19 -22.82 -28.59 -19.43
C SER A 19 -23.63 -27.36 -18.98
N PHE A 20 -24.96 -27.41 -19.13
CA PHE A 20 -25.85 -26.32 -18.74
C PHE A 20 -26.01 -26.21 -17.22
N ILE A 21 -26.01 -27.33 -16.51
CA ILE A 21 -26.00 -27.39 -15.04
C ILE A 21 -24.66 -26.87 -14.51
N ASN A 22 -23.51 -27.29 -15.06
CA ASN A 22 -22.20 -26.80 -14.64
C ASN A 22 -22.03 -25.28 -14.82
N ASN A 23 -22.55 -24.72 -15.91
CA ASN A 23 -22.47 -23.27 -16.14
C ASN A 23 -23.40 -22.47 -15.21
N LYS A 24 -24.57 -23.01 -14.83
CA LYS A 24 -25.44 -22.38 -13.82
C LYS A 24 -24.83 -22.39 -12.41
N THR A 25 -24.12 -23.44 -12.03
CA THR A 25 -23.49 -23.55 -10.71
C THR A 25 -22.23 -22.67 -10.61
N LEU A 26 -21.49 -22.51 -11.71
CA LEU A 26 -20.33 -21.61 -11.77
C LEU A 26 -20.74 -20.12 -11.73
N ASP A 27 -21.83 -19.74 -12.40
CA ASP A 27 -22.34 -18.35 -12.37
C ASP A 27 -22.86 -17.94 -10.98
N GLN A 28 -23.30 -18.89 -10.14
CA GLN A 28 -23.69 -18.62 -8.76
C GLN A 28 -22.50 -18.46 -7.80
N CYS A 29 -21.34 -19.03 -8.13
CA CYS A 29 -20.13 -18.94 -7.31
C CYS A 29 -19.30 -17.67 -7.55
N PHE A 30 -19.51 -16.94 -8.65
CA PHE A 30 -18.66 -15.81 -9.06
C PHE A 30 -19.32 -14.42 -9.01
N ASN A 31 -20.48 -14.28 -8.35
CA ASN A 31 -21.16 -12.99 -8.19
C ASN A 31 -21.17 -12.52 -6.71
N PRO A 32 -20.31 -11.56 -6.29
CA PRO A 32 -20.11 -11.26 -4.86
C PRO A 32 -21.28 -10.54 -4.16
N ILE A 33 -22.40 -10.30 -4.84
CA ILE A 33 -23.49 -9.44 -4.33
C ILE A 33 -24.80 -10.21 -4.06
N LYS A 34 -24.88 -11.53 -4.31
CA LYS A 34 -26.10 -12.32 -4.03
C LYS A 34 -25.93 -13.64 -3.26
N ALA A 35 -24.76 -13.93 -2.70
CA ALA A 35 -24.52 -15.14 -1.90
C ALA A 35 -24.34 -14.81 -0.40
N ARG A 36 -25.29 -14.08 0.18
CA ARG A 36 -25.54 -14.16 1.63
C ARG A 36 -26.89 -14.83 1.78
N ASP A 37 -26.86 -15.95 2.48
CA ASP A 37 -27.97 -16.81 2.91
C ASP A 37 -28.18 -18.06 2.01
N ASN A 38 -27.83 -19.21 2.61
CA ASN A 38 -28.13 -20.61 2.24
C ASN A 38 -27.23 -21.35 1.24
N LEU A 39 -25.98 -21.65 1.64
CA LEU A 39 -25.26 -22.83 1.14
C LEU A 39 -25.09 -23.85 2.27
N ASP A 40 -25.60 -25.05 2.04
CA ASP A 40 -25.59 -26.16 3.00
C ASP A 40 -24.20 -26.80 3.11
N ARG A 41 -23.88 -27.33 4.30
CA ARG A 41 -22.58 -27.86 4.71
C ARG A 41 -22.12 -29.01 3.82
N ASP A 42 -23.06 -29.79 3.29
CA ASP A 42 -22.78 -30.95 2.46
C ASP A 42 -22.24 -30.56 1.06
N THR A 43 -22.68 -29.42 0.51
CA THR A 43 -22.19 -28.89 -0.77
C THR A 43 -20.75 -28.38 -0.68
N VAL A 44 -20.36 -27.83 0.49
CA VAL A 44 -18.99 -27.38 0.74
C VAL A 44 -18.03 -28.57 0.85
N ILE A 45 -18.48 -29.68 1.45
CA ILE A 45 -17.66 -30.89 1.61
C ILE A 45 -17.41 -31.57 0.25
N GLU A 46 -18.41 -31.61 -0.64
CA GLU A 46 -18.27 -32.21 -1.97
C GLU A 46 -17.28 -31.44 -2.87
N ALA A 47 -17.28 -30.10 -2.80
CA ALA A 47 -16.33 -29.26 -3.52
C ALA A 47 -14.87 -29.39 -3.03
N LEU A 48 -14.67 -29.69 -1.73
CA LEU A 48 -13.34 -29.93 -1.16
C LEU A 48 -12.80 -31.32 -1.53
N ASN A 49 -13.67 -32.33 -1.63
CA ASN A 49 -13.27 -33.69 -2.00
C ASN A 49 -12.90 -33.85 -3.48
N TYR A 50 -13.48 -33.03 -4.37
CA TYR A 50 -13.14 -33.04 -5.81
C TYR A 50 -11.69 -32.57 -6.10
N ARG A 51 -11.03 -31.92 -5.13
CA ARG A 51 -9.67 -31.37 -5.28
C ARG A 51 -8.54 -32.35 -4.92
N SER A 52 -8.84 -33.59 -4.57
CA SER A 52 -7.86 -34.53 -3.97
C SER A 52 -7.38 -35.70 -4.86
N GLU A 53 -7.69 -35.74 -6.15
CA GLU A 53 -7.25 -36.82 -7.06
C GLU A 53 -5.90 -36.55 -7.78
N GLU A 54 -4.90 -35.98 -7.09
CA GLU A 54 -3.52 -35.91 -7.62
C GLU A 54 -2.48 -36.59 -6.70
N ALA A 55 -1.90 -37.68 -7.22
CA ALA A 55 -0.60 -38.32 -6.96
C ALA A 55 -0.16 -38.66 -5.48
N PRO A 56 0.13 -39.93 -5.14
CA PRO A 56 0.45 -40.38 -3.76
C PRO A 56 1.79 -39.90 -3.17
N LEU A 57 2.71 -39.36 -3.98
CA LEU A 57 4.11 -39.15 -3.59
C LEU A 57 4.41 -37.82 -2.85
N LYS A 58 3.42 -36.93 -2.69
CA LYS A 58 3.59 -35.64 -1.96
C LYS A 58 2.88 -35.59 -0.60
N ARG A 59 2.29 -36.70 -0.15
CA ARG A 59 1.47 -36.75 1.08
C ARG A 59 2.31 -36.84 2.36
N LEU A 60 3.43 -37.57 2.32
CA LEU A 60 4.28 -37.83 3.49
C LEU A 60 5.08 -36.60 3.98
N ASP A 61 5.54 -35.73 3.09
CA ASP A 61 6.27 -34.51 3.49
C ASP A 61 5.34 -33.45 4.09
N ARG A 62 4.10 -33.36 3.60
CA ARG A 62 3.13 -32.35 4.08
C ARG A 62 2.55 -32.67 5.45
N GLU A 63 2.37 -33.95 5.78
CA GLU A 63 1.90 -34.36 7.11
C GLU A 63 2.94 -34.06 8.19
N GLN A 64 4.24 -34.23 7.89
CA GLN A 64 5.32 -33.86 8.81
C GLN A 64 5.44 -32.34 9.00
N GLU A 65 5.27 -31.55 7.95
CA GLU A 65 5.22 -30.08 8.05
C GLU A 65 4.00 -29.59 8.84
N GLN A 66 2.84 -30.23 8.68
CA GLN A 66 1.63 -29.88 9.43
C GLN A 66 1.74 -30.22 10.92
N GLU A 67 2.31 -31.38 11.27
CA GLU A 67 2.60 -31.77 12.67
C GLU A 67 3.59 -30.80 13.34
N ALA A 68 4.63 -30.36 12.62
CA ALA A 68 5.60 -29.38 13.12
C ALA A 68 4.96 -28.00 13.39
N LEU A 69 4.05 -27.55 12.52
CA LEU A 69 3.33 -26.29 12.70
C LEU A 69 2.29 -26.35 13.83
N ILE A 70 1.62 -27.49 14.01
CA ILE A 70 0.67 -27.71 15.12
C ILE A 70 1.41 -27.79 16.46
N SER A 71 2.58 -28.41 16.48
CA SER A 71 3.49 -28.45 17.65
C SER A 71 3.95 -27.04 18.05
N ALA A 72 4.40 -26.22 17.10
CA ALA A 72 4.82 -24.85 17.34
C ALA A 72 3.68 -23.96 17.88
N TRP A 73 2.47 -24.11 17.32
CA TRP A 73 1.28 -23.40 17.80
C TRP A 73 0.84 -23.79 19.22
N ARG A 74 1.01 -25.07 19.62
CA ARG A 74 0.70 -25.50 21.00
C ARG A 74 1.66 -24.91 22.02
N LEU A 75 2.96 -24.85 21.71
CA LEU A 75 3.97 -24.21 22.57
C LEU A 75 3.71 -22.71 22.75
N GLU A 76 3.25 -22.03 21.71
CA GLU A 76 2.96 -20.59 21.75
C GLU A 76 1.65 -20.30 22.49
N SER A 77 0.65 -21.18 22.39
CA SER A 77 -0.63 -21.05 23.10
C SER A 77 -0.52 -21.37 24.60
N ASP A 78 0.37 -22.29 25.00
CA ASP A 78 0.64 -22.59 26.41
C ASP A 78 1.44 -21.47 27.12
N MET A 79 2.14 -20.62 26.36
CA MET A 79 2.82 -19.43 26.90
C MET A 79 1.91 -18.20 27.08
N ILE A 80 0.70 -18.21 26.50
CA ILE A 80 -0.21 -17.04 26.53
C ILE A 80 -1.33 -17.18 27.58
N HIS A 81 -1.50 -18.36 28.20
CA HIS A 81 -2.57 -18.59 29.17
C HIS A 81 -2.20 -18.59 30.66
N ASP A 82 -0.95 -18.27 31.04
CA ASP A 82 -0.58 -18.12 32.46
C ASP A 82 -0.25 -16.66 32.84
N SER A 83 -1.30 -15.83 32.89
CA SER A 83 -1.27 -14.60 33.68
C SER A 83 -2.63 -14.33 34.32
N SER A 84 -2.97 -15.19 35.30
CA SER A 84 -4.00 -14.83 36.28
C SER A 84 -3.56 -15.27 37.69
N PHE A 85 -3.60 -14.29 38.58
CA PHE A 85 -3.12 -14.30 39.94
C PHE A 85 -3.91 -15.28 40.82
N THR A 86 -3.26 -16.29 41.42
CA THR A 86 -3.78 -16.94 42.65
C THR A 86 -2.66 -17.29 43.64
N SER A 87 -3.00 -17.03 44.91
CA SER A 87 -2.22 -17.25 46.11
C SER A 87 -2.11 -18.75 46.47
N SER A 88 -1.05 -19.07 47.21
CA SER A 88 -0.84 -20.26 48.04
C SER A 88 -0.32 -21.54 47.38
N LYS A 89 0.97 -21.84 47.63
CA LYS A 89 1.40 -23.12 48.23
C LYS A 89 2.82 -23.02 48.77
N ALA A 90 2.95 -23.35 50.05
CA ALA A 90 4.18 -23.38 50.80
C ALA A 90 5.07 -24.55 50.37
N LEU A 91 6.38 -24.30 50.26
CA LEU A 91 7.41 -25.32 50.34
C LEU A 91 8.41 -24.91 51.44
N LYS A 92 8.34 -25.66 52.53
CA LYS A 92 9.28 -25.64 53.66
C LYS A 92 10.59 -26.27 53.22
N PHE A 93 11.73 -25.71 53.65
CA PHE A 93 12.81 -26.43 54.36
C PHE A 93 13.88 -25.41 54.81
N GLY A 94 14.30 -25.49 56.09
CA GLY A 94 15.63 -25.00 56.53
C GLY A 94 15.67 -23.83 57.52
N THR A 95 15.39 -24.11 58.79
CA THR A 95 15.64 -23.31 60.01
C THR A 95 17.13 -22.89 60.13
N ILE A 96 17.51 -21.73 60.68
CA ILE A 96 17.86 -21.52 62.10
C ILE A 96 18.05 -20.01 62.44
N ALA A 97 17.37 -19.59 63.53
CA ALA A 97 17.62 -18.51 64.50
C ALA A 97 17.77 -17.05 63.99
N PHE A 98 17.13 -16.03 64.56
CA PHE A 98 17.10 -15.67 65.98
C PHE A 98 15.85 -14.81 66.32
N ARG A 99 15.39 -14.90 67.57
CA ARG A 99 14.15 -14.32 68.09
C ARG A 99 14.48 -13.04 68.85
N GLN A 100 13.86 -11.90 68.53
CA GLN A 100 13.56 -10.86 69.54
C GLN A 100 12.50 -9.86 69.06
N SER A 101 11.36 -9.93 69.77
CA SER A 101 10.47 -8.87 70.24
C SER A 101 10.01 -7.72 69.32
N LEU A 102 8.67 -7.67 69.18
CA LEU A 102 7.82 -6.62 68.63
C LEU A 102 7.86 -5.32 69.44
N ASN A 103 7.87 -4.18 68.74
CA ASN A 103 6.88 -3.09 68.78
C ASN A 103 7.54 -1.75 68.43
N LEU A 104 7.29 -1.23 67.23
CA LEU A 104 7.17 0.21 67.07
C LEU A 104 6.29 0.56 65.86
N GLN A 105 5.21 1.26 66.16
CA GLN A 105 4.25 1.78 65.20
C GLN A 105 4.82 2.97 64.42
N SER A 106 4.58 2.92 63.11
CA SER A 106 4.27 4.03 62.20
C SER A 106 5.31 5.13 61.93
N SER A 107 5.28 5.55 60.66
CA SER A 107 5.74 6.85 60.14
C SER A 107 7.16 6.89 59.58
N PHE A 108 7.45 6.04 58.60
CA PHE A 108 8.41 6.42 57.55
C PHE A 108 7.68 7.21 56.46
N LYS A 109 7.80 8.54 56.53
CA LYS A 109 7.60 9.44 55.40
C LYS A 109 8.62 9.05 54.32
N LEU A 110 8.18 8.31 53.31
CA LEU A 110 8.93 8.19 52.06
C LEU A 110 8.28 9.15 51.05
N ALA A 111 9.10 10.09 50.60
CA ALA A 111 8.76 11.16 49.70
C ALA A 111 8.11 10.62 48.41
N LEU A 112 6.81 10.82 48.28
CA LEU A 112 6.15 10.90 46.99
C LEU A 112 6.71 12.15 46.30
N ARG A 113 7.72 11.96 45.45
CA ARG A 113 7.99 12.89 44.37
C ARG A 113 6.69 13.00 43.59
N GLN A 114 6.08 14.18 43.62
CA GLN A 114 5.11 14.58 42.61
C GLN A 114 5.81 14.36 41.26
N ILE A 115 5.44 13.28 40.60
CA ILE A 115 5.60 13.19 39.15
C ILE A 115 4.57 14.18 38.66
N ASP A 116 5.02 15.39 38.37
CA ASP A 116 4.28 16.29 37.50
C ASP A 116 4.03 15.50 36.21
N MET A 117 2.80 14.98 36.09
CA MET A 117 2.24 14.60 34.80
C MET A 117 1.98 15.89 34.05
N GLU A 118 3.04 16.54 33.60
CA GLU A 118 2.96 17.28 32.36
C GLU A 118 2.53 16.26 31.31
N ASN A 119 1.27 16.38 30.87
CA ASN A 119 0.82 15.88 29.58
C ASN A 119 1.70 16.56 28.52
N ASN A 120 2.91 16.06 28.36
CA ASN A 120 3.73 16.30 27.20
C ASN A 120 3.05 15.53 26.09
N HIS A 121 2.04 16.15 25.47
CA HIS A 121 1.69 15.87 24.09
C HIS A 121 2.96 16.16 23.28
N LYS A 122 3.91 15.22 23.31
CA LYS A 122 5.00 15.13 22.37
C LYS A 122 4.28 15.01 21.04
N SER A 123 4.17 16.12 20.34
CA SER A 123 3.71 16.14 18.98
C SER A 123 4.60 15.12 18.27
N ASP A 124 4.03 14.01 17.78
CA ASP A 124 4.80 12.96 17.13
C ASP A 124 5.40 13.53 15.84
N SER A 125 6.55 14.18 15.99
CA SER A 125 7.31 14.78 14.91
C SER A 125 7.64 13.69 13.91
N ARG A 126 7.32 13.94 12.65
CA ARG A 126 7.54 13.01 11.56
C ARG A 126 8.11 13.72 10.34
N GLY A 127 8.62 12.95 9.38
CA GLY A 127 8.96 13.45 8.06
C GLY A 127 7.73 13.86 7.27
N ALA A 128 7.91 14.75 6.29
CA ALA A 128 6.87 15.15 5.36
C ALA A 128 6.81 14.20 4.14
N LEU A 129 5.61 13.96 3.61
CA LEU A 129 5.44 13.32 2.31
C LEU A 129 5.20 14.41 1.25
N ILE A 130 6.21 14.66 0.41
CA ILE A 130 6.18 15.70 -0.63
C ILE A 130 6.15 15.01 -1.99
N VAL A 131 5.15 15.31 -2.80
CA VAL A 131 4.99 14.74 -4.14
C VAL A 131 5.20 15.82 -5.19
N LEU A 132 6.02 15.51 -6.21
CA LEU A 132 6.14 16.31 -7.41
C LEU A 132 5.34 15.65 -8.54
N GLU A 133 4.38 16.39 -9.09
CA GLU A 133 3.56 15.98 -10.24
C GLU A 133 3.75 16.91 -11.43
N GLY A 134 3.33 16.45 -12.61
CA GLY A 134 3.43 17.20 -13.86
C GLY A 134 3.62 16.30 -15.07
N LEU A 135 3.55 16.90 -16.25
CA LEU A 135 3.72 16.23 -17.54
C LEU A 135 5.10 15.58 -17.70
N ASP A 136 5.26 14.71 -18.68
CA ASP A 136 6.58 14.20 -19.05
C ASP A 136 7.50 15.37 -19.42
N ARG A 137 8.77 15.27 -19.02
CA ARG A 137 9.77 16.35 -19.14
C ARG A 137 9.46 17.67 -18.41
N SER A 138 8.51 17.71 -17.47
CA SER A 138 8.27 18.93 -16.67
C SER A 138 9.41 19.32 -15.72
N GLY A 139 10.39 18.45 -15.49
CA GLY A 139 11.55 18.72 -14.64
C GLY A 139 11.48 18.12 -13.24
N LYS A 140 10.49 17.26 -12.96
CA LYS A 140 10.29 16.60 -11.65
C LYS A 140 11.57 15.96 -11.12
N THR A 141 12.20 15.08 -11.88
CA THR A 141 13.40 14.36 -11.42
C THR A 141 14.53 15.33 -11.06
N SER A 142 14.78 16.35 -11.89
CA SER A 142 15.81 17.37 -11.61
C SER A 142 15.50 18.16 -10.33
N GLN A 143 14.24 18.55 -10.15
CA GLN A 143 13.82 19.29 -8.97
C GLN A 143 13.80 18.42 -7.70
N SER A 144 13.39 17.15 -7.78
CA SER A 144 13.46 16.21 -6.65
C SER A 144 14.88 16.02 -6.17
N SER A 145 15.85 15.85 -7.08
CA SER A 145 17.28 15.74 -6.71
C SER A 145 17.83 17.01 -6.07
N ARG A 146 17.44 18.19 -6.58
CA ARG A 146 17.85 19.48 -6.02
C ARG A 146 17.26 19.73 -4.63
N LEU A 147 15.98 19.41 -4.43
CA LEU A 147 15.32 19.48 -3.14
C LEU A 147 15.91 18.52 -2.12
N LEU A 148 16.31 17.31 -2.56
CA LEU A 148 17.02 16.35 -1.71
C LEU A 148 18.31 16.98 -1.18
N SER A 149 19.20 17.43 -2.07
CA SER A 149 20.48 18.05 -1.67
C SER A 149 20.29 19.32 -0.82
N TYR A 150 19.25 20.11 -1.09
CA TYR A 150 18.92 21.28 -0.28
C TYR A 150 18.55 20.89 1.16
N LEU A 151 17.66 19.91 1.35
CA LEU A 151 17.23 19.48 2.68
C LEU A 151 18.35 18.74 3.43
N GLU A 152 19.17 17.93 2.75
CA GLU A 152 20.37 17.32 3.31
C GLU A 152 21.36 18.37 3.82
N GLY A 153 21.58 19.44 3.03
CA GLY A 153 22.43 20.57 3.43
C GLY A 153 21.93 21.35 4.66
N LEU A 154 20.64 21.20 4.99
CA LEU A 154 20.03 21.74 6.21
C LEU A 154 19.97 20.71 7.36
N ASN A 155 20.60 19.54 7.20
CA ASN A 155 20.61 18.42 8.15
C ASN A 155 19.23 17.79 8.41
N HIS A 156 18.29 17.87 7.46
CA HIS A 156 17.07 17.08 7.53
C HIS A 156 17.33 15.63 7.10
N SER A 157 16.70 14.66 7.79
CA SER A 157 16.61 13.28 7.28
C SER A 157 15.64 13.26 6.10
N VAL A 158 16.13 12.93 4.91
CA VAL A 158 15.34 12.98 3.67
C VAL A 158 15.75 11.85 2.72
N GLU A 159 14.80 11.32 1.95
CA GLU A 159 15.03 10.36 0.88
C GLU A 159 14.26 10.77 -0.39
N SER A 160 14.85 10.47 -1.55
CA SER A 160 14.18 10.64 -2.85
C SER A 160 13.62 9.31 -3.35
N TRP A 161 12.36 9.32 -3.72
CA TRP A 161 11.61 8.16 -4.21
C TRP A 161 10.97 8.50 -5.56
N ARG A 162 10.59 7.47 -6.33
CA ARG A 162 9.94 7.64 -7.63
C ARG A 162 8.96 6.52 -7.89
N PHE A 163 7.82 6.87 -8.49
CA PHE A 163 6.89 5.90 -9.04
C PHE A 163 6.79 5.99 -10.58
N PRO A 164 6.70 4.86 -11.29
CA PRO A 164 6.80 3.49 -10.76
C PRO A 164 8.21 3.17 -10.24
N ASP A 165 8.33 2.40 -9.16
CA ASP A 165 9.60 1.78 -8.77
C ASP A 165 9.84 0.59 -9.68
N ARG A 166 10.69 0.78 -10.68
CA ARG A 166 10.98 -0.21 -11.73
C ARG A 166 11.83 -1.39 -11.25
N ASN A 167 12.32 -1.38 -10.01
CA ASN A 167 13.18 -2.43 -9.48
C ASN A 167 12.42 -3.62 -8.90
N THR A 168 11.10 -3.53 -8.74
CA THR A 168 10.27 -4.63 -8.25
C THR A 168 9.70 -5.47 -9.40
N GLY A 169 9.18 -6.66 -9.12
CA GLY A 169 8.56 -7.49 -10.16
C GLY A 169 7.40 -6.80 -10.87
N VAL A 170 6.55 -6.07 -10.13
CA VAL A 170 5.50 -5.20 -10.69
C VAL A 170 6.11 -4.05 -11.49
N GLY A 171 7.14 -3.42 -10.95
CA GLY A 171 7.90 -2.36 -11.62
C GLY A 171 8.48 -2.75 -12.97
N GLN A 172 9.01 -3.97 -13.09
CA GLN A 172 9.56 -4.50 -14.33
C GLN A 172 8.47 -4.70 -15.39
N MET A 173 7.30 -5.23 -15.02
CA MET A 173 6.15 -5.34 -15.94
C MET A 173 5.72 -3.96 -16.46
N ILE A 174 5.67 -2.96 -15.59
CA ILE A 174 5.37 -1.58 -15.97
C ILE A 174 6.47 -1.00 -16.89
N SER A 175 7.74 -1.29 -16.59
CA SER A 175 8.87 -0.80 -17.38
C SER A 175 8.81 -1.32 -18.82
N SER A 176 8.61 -2.63 -19.02
CA SER A 176 8.46 -3.20 -20.36
C SER A 176 7.25 -2.64 -21.09
N TYR A 177 6.15 -2.37 -20.38
CA TYR A 177 4.99 -1.72 -20.97
C TYR A 177 5.32 -0.30 -21.46
N LEU A 178 5.97 0.53 -20.63
CA LEU A 178 6.35 1.90 -20.96
C LEU A 178 7.40 1.98 -22.07
N ALA A 179 8.28 1.00 -22.15
CA ALA A 179 9.28 0.84 -23.21
C ALA A 179 8.71 0.30 -24.53
N ASN A 180 7.39 0.03 -24.60
CA ASN A 180 6.72 -0.62 -25.73
C ASN A 180 7.21 -2.05 -26.05
N GLU A 181 7.84 -2.72 -25.09
CA GLU A 181 8.30 -4.11 -25.21
C GLU A 181 7.18 -5.12 -24.92
N SER A 182 6.15 -4.70 -24.19
CA SER A 182 4.95 -5.48 -23.93
C SER A 182 3.69 -4.67 -24.17
N GLN A 183 2.57 -5.36 -24.42
CA GLN A 183 1.24 -4.77 -24.51
C GLN A 183 0.37 -5.33 -23.40
N LEU A 184 -0.36 -4.45 -22.74
CA LEU A 184 -1.27 -4.77 -21.65
C LEU A 184 -2.54 -3.95 -21.83
N ASP A 185 -3.68 -4.52 -21.42
CA ASP A 185 -4.94 -3.79 -21.32
C ASP A 185 -4.82 -2.58 -20.38
N ASP A 186 -5.59 -1.53 -20.67
CA ASP A 186 -5.52 -0.25 -19.97
C ASP A 186 -5.91 -0.36 -18.49
N HIS A 187 -6.88 -1.21 -18.15
CA HIS A 187 -7.24 -1.49 -16.76
C HIS A 187 -6.14 -2.27 -16.06
N THR A 188 -5.55 -3.25 -16.76
CA THR A 188 -4.47 -4.08 -16.19
C THR A 188 -3.26 -3.23 -15.83
N ILE A 189 -2.76 -2.42 -16.77
CA ILE A 189 -1.60 -1.57 -16.49
C ILE A 189 -1.91 -0.51 -15.41
N HIS A 190 -3.12 0.04 -15.38
CA HIS A 190 -3.54 0.97 -14.33
C HIS A 190 -3.45 0.33 -12.94
N LEU A 191 -3.99 -0.88 -12.78
CA LEU A 191 -3.94 -1.62 -11.52
C LEU A 191 -2.51 -1.99 -11.13
N LEU A 192 -1.63 -2.31 -12.09
CA LEU A 192 -0.20 -2.55 -11.80
C LEU A 192 0.49 -1.29 -11.28
N PHE A 193 0.24 -0.11 -11.86
CA PHE A 193 0.75 1.15 -11.34
C PHE A 193 0.29 1.40 -9.90
N SER A 194 -0.96 1.08 -9.58
CA SER A 194 -1.51 1.21 -8.23
C SER A 194 -0.84 0.22 -7.26
N ALA A 195 -0.77 -1.06 -7.64
CA ALA A 195 -0.11 -2.11 -6.86
C ALA A 195 1.34 -1.76 -6.53
N ASN A 196 2.08 -1.18 -7.48
CA ASN A 196 3.45 -0.73 -7.28
C ASN A 196 3.60 0.40 -6.23
N ARG A 197 2.56 1.21 -6.00
CA ARG A 197 2.52 2.16 -4.87
C ARG A 197 2.15 1.45 -3.56
N TRP A 198 1.17 0.55 -3.59
CA TRP A 198 0.73 -0.19 -2.41
C TRP A 198 1.83 -1.06 -1.79
N GLU A 199 2.64 -1.73 -2.60
CA GLU A 199 3.76 -2.54 -2.10
C GLU A 199 4.80 -1.72 -1.33
N LYS A 200 4.87 -0.39 -1.56
CA LYS A 200 5.77 0.54 -0.85
C LYS A 200 5.13 1.22 0.36
N ARG A 201 3.81 1.22 0.47
CA ARG A 201 3.05 2.03 1.44
C ARG A 201 3.50 1.83 2.89
N SER A 202 3.72 0.59 3.32
CA SER A 202 4.16 0.28 4.71
C SER A 202 5.57 0.80 5.01
N LEU A 203 6.50 0.66 4.06
CA LEU A 203 7.86 1.15 4.21
C LEU A 203 7.90 2.69 4.23
N MET A 204 7.14 3.33 3.33
CA MET A 204 7.00 4.79 3.32
C MET A 204 6.45 5.30 4.66
N GLU A 205 5.39 4.66 5.19
CA GLU A 205 4.83 5.05 6.49
C GLU A 205 5.86 4.92 7.61
N THR A 206 6.63 3.83 7.63
CA THR A 206 7.68 3.61 8.63
C THR A 206 8.74 4.72 8.58
N LYS A 207 9.21 5.08 7.39
CA LYS A 207 10.20 6.15 7.16
C LYS A 207 9.68 7.52 7.61
N LEU A 208 8.45 7.85 7.24
CA LEU A 208 7.82 9.12 7.64
C LEU A 208 7.72 9.18 9.17
N ARG A 209 7.20 8.13 9.81
CA ARG A 209 7.07 8.06 11.27
C ARG A 209 8.42 8.12 12.00
N SER A 210 9.50 7.66 11.40
CA SER A 210 10.85 7.79 11.96
C SER A 210 11.49 9.18 11.75
N GLY A 211 10.76 10.14 11.18
CA GLY A 211 11.25 11.50 10.95
C GLY A 211 11.88 11.74 9.58
N THR A 212 11.92 10.74 8.69
CA THR A 212 12.50 10.88 7.35
C THR A 212 11.49 11.47 6.37
N THR A 213 11.81 12.63 5.80
CA THR A 213 11.01 13.26 4.75
C THR A 213 11.18 12.51 3.44
N LEU A 214 10.08 12.29 2.71
CA LEU A 214 10.10 11.61 1.42
C LEU A 214 9.75 12.61 0.32
N ILE A 215 10.68 12.83 -0.61
CA ILE A 215 10.45 13.57 -1.85
C ILE A 215 10.14 12.55 -2.95
N VAL A 216 8.95 12.57 -3.51
CA VAL A 216 8.46 11.54 -4.42
C VAL A 216 8.19 12.12 -5.81
N ASP A 217 8.93 11.64 -6.81
CA ASP A 217 8.69 11.92 -8.24
C ASP A 217 7.55 11.02 -8.74
N ARG A 218 6.37 11.63 -8.96
CA ARG A 218 5.07 11.00 -9.27
C ARG A 218 4.48 10.16 -8.14
N TYR A 219 3.16 10.21 -8.01
CA TYR A 219 2.41 9.37 -7.08
C TYR A 219 1.06 8.95 -7.67
N SER A 220 0.03 8.83 -6.84
CA SER A 220 -1.33 8.44 -7.24
C SER A 220 -1.92 9.34 -8.32
N PHE A 221 -1.62 10.64 -8.30
CA PHE A 221 -2.20 11.59 -9.26
C PHE A 221 -1.71 11.35 -10.69
N SER A 222 -0.43 11.05 -10.88
CA SER A 222 0.08 10.54 -12.17
C SER A 222 -0.68 9.29 -12.62
N GLY A 223 -0.96 8.34 -11.71
CA GLY A 223 -1.72 7.14 -12.02
C GLY A 223 -3.11 7.44 -12.59
N VAL A 224 -3.85 8.34 -11.94
CA VAL A 224 -5.19 8.76 -12.36
C VAL A 224 -5.17 9.61 -13.63
N ALA A 225 -4.27 10.60 -13.71
CA ALA A 225 -4.20 11.53 -14.83
C ALA A 225 -3.88 10.81 -16.14
N PHE A 226 -2.89 9.92 -16.14
CA PHE A 226 -2.48 9.19 -17.34
C PHE A 226 -3.54 8.17 -17.76
N SER A 227 -4.20 7.51 -16.81
CA SER A 227 -5.18 6.46 -17.12
C SER A 227 -6.50 7.05 -17.62
N SER A 228 -6.96 8.14 -17.00
CA SER A 228 -8.13 8.87 -17.50
C SER A 228 -7.89 9.51 -18.87
N ALA A 229 -6.67 9.96 -19.18
CA ALA A 229 -6.30 10.46 -20.50
C ALA A 229 -6.39 9.38 -21.61
N LYS A 230 -6.38 8.10 -21.24
CA LYS A 230 -6.62 6.95 -22.14
C LYS A 230 -8.10 6.61 -22.28
N GLY A 231 -8.98 7.26 -21.53
CA GLY A 231 -10.44 7.09 -21.60
C GLY A 231 -11.06 6.30 -20.45
N LEU A 232 -10.27 5.92 -19.43
CA LEU A 232 -10.81 5.30 -18.22
C LEU A 232 -11.57 6.34 -17.36
N ASP A 233 -12.61 5.90 -16.67
CA ASP A 233 -13.36 6.76 -15.75
C ASP A 233 -12.46 7.24 -14.60
N ILE A 234 -12.54 8.52 -14.26
CA ILE A 234 -11.64 9.15 -13.29
C ILE A 234 -11.88 8.64 -11.87
N GLU A 235 -13.12 8.36 -11.49
CA GLU A 235 -13.45 7.83 -10.16
C GLU A 235 -13.07 6.35 -10.05
N TRP A 236 -13.24 5.58 -11.13
CA TRP A 236 -12.68 4.23 -11.22
C TRP A 236 -11.16 4.24 -11.06
N CYS A 237 -10.46 5.19 -11.69
CA CYS A 237 -9.00 5.32 -11.54
C CYS A 237 -8.57 5.75 -10.13
N LYS A 238 -9.41 6.50 -9.40
CA LYS A 238 -9.12 6.89 -8.01
C LYS A 238 -9.36 5.75 -7.03
N ALA A 239 -10.34 4.89 -7.30
CA ALA A 239 -10.73 3.79 -6.41
C ALA A 239 -9.57 2.92 -5.90
N PRO A 240 -8.63 2.44 -6.73
CA PRO A 240 -7.52 1.61 -6.24
C PRO A 240 -6.49 2.39 -5.42
N GLU A 241 -6.49 3.73 -5.44
CA GLU A 241 -5.56 4.57 -4.67
C GLU A 241 -6.10 4.95 -3.27
N ILE A 242 -7.40 4.76 -3.03
CA ILE A 242 -8.05 5.17 -1.78
C ILE A 242 -7.40 4.46 -0.61
N GLY A 243 -6.91 5.22 0.37
CA GLY A 243 -6.26 4.70 1.57
C GLY A 243 -4.73 4.66 1.53
N LEU A 244 -4.10 4.98 0.40
CA LEU A 244 -2.66 5.29 0.36
C LEU A 244 -2.33 6.49 1.27
N LEU A 245 -1.06 6.74 1.53
CA LEU A 245 -0.65 7.88 2.35
C LEU A 245 -0.96 9.18 1.58
N ALA A 246 -1.74 10.07 2.19
CA ALA A 246 -1.99 11.39 1.61
C ALA A 246 -0.70 12.23 1.69
N PRO A 247 -0.27 12.86 0.58
CA PRO A 247 0.84 13.80 0.62
C PRO A 247 0.54 14.99 1.51
N ASP A 248 1.56 15.48 2.20
CA ASP A 248 1.48 16.73 2.94
C ASP A 248 1.52 17.95 2.03
N LEU A 249 2.17 17.79 0.87
CA LEU A 249 2.35 18.81 -0.14
C LEU A 249 2.41 18.15 -1.52
N VAL A 250 1.61 18.64 -2.45
CA VAL A 250 1.67 18.29 -3.86
C VAL A 250 2.13 19.50 -4.66
N LEU A 251 3.29 19.37 -5.30
CA LEU A 251 3.92 20.38 -6.14
C LEU A 251 3.67 20.02 -7.60
N TYR A 252 2.83 20.80 -8.28
CA TYR A 252 2.58 20.61 -9.71
C TYR A 252 3.48 21.52 -10.52
N LEU A 253 4.41 20.90 -11.25
CA LEU A 253 5.29 21.57 -12.20
C LEU A 253 4.55 21.78 -13.51
N ASP A 254 3.98 22.97 -13.67
CA ASP A 254 3.14 23.35 -14.79
C ASP A 254 3.99 23.86 -15.95
N ILE A 255 3.79 23.26 -17.12
CA ILE A 255 4.47 23.63 -18.34
C ILE A 255 3.57 23.25 -19.53
N PRO A 256 3.46 24.10 -20.57
CA PRO A 256 2.76 23.72 -21.79
C PRO A 256 3.33 22.42 -22.38
N PRO A 257 2.50 21.46 -22.82
CA PRO A 257 2.95 20.21 -23.44
C PRO A 257 3.95 20.42 -24.58
N GLU A 258 3.76 21.47 -25.38
CA GLU A 258 4.64 21.84 -26.49
C GLU A 258 6.05 22.16 -26.00
N LYS A 259 6.18 23.01 -24.98
CA LYS A 259 7.47 23.37 -24.39
C LYS A 259 8.14 22.19 -23.68
N ALA A 260 7.35 21.29 -23.09
CA ALA A 260 7.88 20.08 -22.48
C ALA A 260 8.45 19.13 -23.53
N ALA A 261 7.81 19.03 -24.69
CA ALA A 261 8.26 18.19 -25.82
C ALA A 261 9.55 18.70 -26.48
N GLU A 262 9.85 20.00 -26.37
CA GLU A 262 11.12 20.59 -26.84
C GLU A 262 12.33 20.17 -25.99
N ARG A 263 12.12 19.63 -24.78
CA ARG A 263 13.21 19.20 -23.89
C ARG A 263 13.80 17.87 -24.35
N GLY A 264 15.12 17.74 -24.19
CA GLY A 264 15.88 16.60 -24.69
C GLY A 264 15.37 15.23 -24.22
N GLY A 265 15.42 14.27 -25.14
CA GLY A 265 15.05 12.87 -24.89
C GLY A 265 13.55 12.57 -24.92
N TYR A 266 12.70 13.50 -25.35
CA TYR A 266 11.27 13.28 -25.51
C TYR A 266 10.97 12.30 -26.66
N GLY A 267 9.96 11.44 -26.47
CA GLY A 267 9.49 10.46 -27.44
C GLY A 267 10.06 9.04 -27.24
N GLY A 268 10.82 8.82 -26.17
CA GLY A 268 11.46 7.54 -25.88
C GLY A 268 10.55 6.54 -25.17
N GLU A 269 9.52 7.01 -24.46
CA GLU A 269 8.55 6.15 -23.77
C GLU A 269 7.14 6.30 -24.36
N ARG A 270 6.31 5.26 -24.15
CA ARG A 270 4.95 5.12 -24.70
C ARG A 270 4.08 6.37 -24.60
N TYR A 271 4.19 7.11 -23.50
CA TYR A 271 3.33 8.26 -23.21
C TYR A 271 3.93 9.62 -23.62
N GLU A 272 5.18 9.67 -24.10
CA GLU A 272 5.82 10.90 -24.57
C GLU A 272 5.33 11.25 -25.99
N GLN A 273 4.02 11.43 -26.15
CA GLN A 273 3.32 11.81 -27.37
C GLN A 273 2.54 13.09 -27.12
N LEU A 274 2.74 14.13 -27.94
CA LEU A 274 2.22 15.48 -27.67
C LEU A 274 0.69 15.50 -27.45
N GLU A 275 -0.09 14.87 -28.35
CA GLU A 275 -1.54 14.81 -28.20
C GLU A 275 -1.98 14.07 -26.94
N PHE A 276 -1.23 13.04 -26.53
CA PHE A 276 -1.51 12.33 -25.29
C PHE A 276 -1.20 13.20 -24.07
N GLN A 277 -0.06 13.89 -24.05
CA GLN A 277 0.29 14.79 -22.96
C GLN A 277 -0.68 15.98 -22.81
N ARG A 278 -1.30 16.45 -23.90
CA ARG A 278 -2.41 17.42 -23.82
C ARG A 278 -3.62 16.87 -23.05
N LYS A 279 -3.99 15.61 -23.30
CA LYS A 279 -5.06 14.93 -22.55
C LYS A 279 -4.69 14.77 -21.08
N VAL A 280 -3.44 14.37 -20.80
CA VAL A 280 -2.91 14.26 -19.43
C VAL A 280 -2.95 15.62 -18.71
N ALA A 281 -2.59 16.71 -19.39
CA ALA A 281 -2.66 18.06 -18.84
C ALA A 281 -4.10 18.42 -18.43
N HIS A 282 -5.07 18.09 -19.28
CA HIS A 282 -6.49 18.28 -18.95
C HIS A 282 -6.92 17.43 -17.76
N SER A 283 -6.53 16.16 -17.68
CA SER A 283 -6.83 15.32 -16.52
C SER A 283 -6.24 15.88 -15.22
N TYR A 284 -5.02 16.45 -15.24
CA TYR A 284 -4.46 17.14 -14.09
C TYR A 284 -5.26 18.38 -13.69
N GLN A 285 -5.76 19.16 -14.66
CA GLN A 285 -6.62 20.31 -14.35
C GLN A 285 -7.87 19.90 -13.56
N ILE A 286 -8.45 18.73 -13.88
CA ILE A 286 -9.61 18.17 -13.17
C ILE A 286 -9.23 17.67 -11.76
N LEU A 287 -8.06 17.03 -11.62
CA LEU A 287 -7.62 16.45 -10.34
C LEU A 287 -7.11 17.46 -9.32
N ARG A 288 -6.57 18.59 -9.78
CA ARG A 288 -6.02 19.62 -8.89
C ARG A 288 -7.13 20.25 -8.07
N ASP A 289 -6.84 20.47 -6.79
CA ASP A 289 -7.66 21.26 -5.89
C ASP A 289 -6.84 22.40 -5.27
N ALA A 290 -7.46 23.22 -4.42
CA ALA A 290 -6.83 24.39 -3.80
C ALA A 290 -5.64 24.06 -2.87
N SER A 291 -5.47 22.81 -2.45
CA SER A 291 -4.35 22.39 -1.61
C SER A 291 -3.04 22.24 -2.38
N TRP A 292 -3.11 22.07 -3.70
CA TRP A 292 -1.95 21.90 -4.55
C TRP A 292 -1.18 23.21 -4.74
N LYS A 293 0.14 23.12 -4.81
CA LYS A 293 1.01 24.25 -5.13
C LYS A 293 1.48 24.12 -6.57
N THR A 294 1.01 25.03 -7.42
CA THR A 294 1.40 25.07 -8.84
C THR A 294 2.61 25.98 -9.02
N VAL A 295 3.61 25.52 -9.76
CA VAL A 295 4.83 26.26 -10.07
C VAL A 295 5.03 26.28 -11.57
N ASP A 296 5.30 27.46 -12.14
CA ASP A 296 5.64 27.60 -13.56
C ASP A 296 7.02 26.96 -13.82
N ALA A 297 6.99 25.76 -14.38
CA ALA A 297 8.18 24.99 -14.73
C ALA A 297 8.78 25.40 -16.07
N GLY A 298 8.23 26.42 -16.75
CA GLY A 298 8.82 27.09 -17.89
C GLY A 298 9.91 28.11 -17.54
N LEU A 299 10.04 28.48 -16.26
CA LEU A 299 11.09 29.35 -15.73
C LEU A 299 12.47 28.65 -15.73
N PRO A 300 13.58 29.41 -15.61
CA PRO A 300 14.90 28.85 -15.38
C PRO A 300 14.93 27.89 -14.19
N LEU A 301 15.78 26.85 -14.27
CA LEU A 301 15.81 25.76 -13.29
C LEU A 301 16.01 26.24 -11.84
N ASP A 302 16.86 27.26 -11.65
CA ASP A 302 17.17 27.86 -10.34
C ASP A 302 16.00 28.65 -9.75
N ASP A 303 15.20 29.31 -10.60
CA ASP A 303 14.01 30.07 -10.16
C ASP A 303 12.89 29.14 -9.73
N VAL A 304 12.70 28.04 -10.46
CA VAL A 304 11.77 26.96 -10.06
C VAL A 304 12.22 26.38 -8.73
N GLU A 305 13.50 26.03 -8.60
CA GLU A 305 14.05 25.46 -7.37
C GLU A 305 13.81 26.38 -6.16
N LYS A 306 14.09 27.68 -6.30
CA LYS A 306 13.91 28.65 -5.22
C LYS A 306 12.46 28.64 -4.69
N GLN A 307 11.47 28.64 -5.58
CA GLN A 307 10.07 28.59 -5.20
C GLN A 307 9.72 27.28 -4.47
N LEU A 308 10.22 26.14 -4.98
CA LEU A 308 9.96 24.84 -4.37
C LEU A 308 10.56 24.74 -2.96
N ARG A 309 11.79 25.24 -2.76
CA ARG A 309 12.48 25.20 -1.46
C ARG A 309 11.68 25.87 -0.35
N GLU A 310 11.10 27.05 -0.63
CA GLU A 310 10.28 27.79 0.34
C GLU A 310 9.04 26.98 0.77
N MET A 311 8.30 26.44 -0.20
CA MET A 311 7.09 25.64 0.08
C MET A 311 7.40 24.32 0.78
N VAL A 312 8.51 23.67 0.40
CA VAL A 312 8.95 22.41 0.99
C VAL A 312 9.37 22.61 2.44
N LEU A 313 10.14 23.65 2.76
CA LEU A 313 10.63 23.88 4.13
C LEU A 313 9.47 24.19 5.10
N ASP A 314 8.47 24.95 4.66
CA ASP A 314 7.25 25.21 5.44
C ASP A 314 6.47 23.93 5.73
N CYS A 315 6.32 23.06 4.72
CA CYS A 315 5.66 21.76 4.87
C CYS A 315 6.42 20.84 5.84
N VAL A 316 7.74 20.73 5.72
CA VAL A 316 8.60 19.94 6.62
C VAL A 316 8.46 20.44 8.05
N THR A 317 8.56 21.76 8.26
CA THR A 317 8.43 22.38 9.59
C THR A 317 7.06 22.09 10.20
N THR A 318 5.99 22.12 9.39
CA THR A 318 4.63 21.82 9.85
C THR A 318 4.48 20.35 10.28
N CYS A 319 5.09 19.42 9.56
CA CYS A 319 5.07 17.99 9.91
C CYS A 319 5.87 17.70 11.19
N GLN A 320 7.00 18.38 11.38
CA GLN A 320 7.80 18.29 12.60
C GLN A 320 7.07 18.83 13.84
N LYS A 321 6.11 19.75 13.66
CA LYS A 321 5.22 20.25 14.73
C LYS A 321 4.04 19.33 15.03
N GLY A 322 4.01 18.10 14.48
CA GLY A 322 3.04 17.06 14.82
C GLY A 322 1.82 16.95 13.93
N LYS A 323 1.88 17.44 12.67
CA LYS A 323 0.82 17.13 11.70
C LYS A 323 0.73 15.61 11.52
N VAL A 324 -0.45 15.04 11.70
CA VAL A 324 -0.64 13.57 11.61
C VAL A 324 -0.63 13.12 10.14
N LEU A 325 -0.23 11.87 9.87
CA LEU A 325 -0.42 11.26 8.55
C LEU A 325 -1.93 11.07 8.28
N SER A 326 -2.35 11.37 7.06
CA SER A 326 -3.72 11.14 6.61
C SER A 326 -3.76 10.16 5.43
N LYS A 327 -4.95 9.72 5.08
CA LYS A 327 -5.19 8.76 4.00
C LYS A 327 -5.71 9.49 2.76
N LEU A 328 -5.18 9.14 1.60
CA LEU A 328 -5.55 9.75 0.33
C LEU A 328 -6.99 9.37 -0.03
N TRP A 329 -7.78 10.39 -0.38
CA TRP A 329 -9.18 10.28 -0.84
C TRP A 329 -10.10 9.43 0.06
N SER A 330 -9.76 9.32 1.34
CA SER A 330 -10.66 8.71 2.33
C SER A 330 -11.71 9.74 2.73
N THR A 331 -12.99 9.43 2.48
CA THR A 331 -14.16 10.20 2.89
C THR A 331 -14.40 10.14 4.39
#